data_AF-K0PNV1-F1
#
_entry.id   AF-K0PNV1-F1
#
_cell.length_a   1.000
_cell.length_b   1.000
_cell.length_c   1.000
_cell.angle_alpha   90.00
_cell.angle_beta   90.00
_cell.angle_gamma   90.00
#
_symmetry.space_group_name_H-M   'P 1'
#
loop_
_entity.id
_entity.type
_entity.pdbx_description
1 polymer ?
#
loop_
_entity_poly.entity_id
_entity_poly.type
_entity_poly.pdbx_seq_one_letter_code
_entity_poly.pdbx_strand_id
1 'polypeptide(L)'
;MIGGAYAYTLNYGRVCGADGNWYLRSELVPTPPGTNPVPLFRAGDPIYEVYPQVLLDLVGLPTMQQRVGNHYWTEPAARKEVFCKDSTQNFRCKVTAEQPSYYADGQPAIEIDGVWTRR
;
A
#
# COMPACT_ATOMS: atom_id res chain seq x y z
N MET A 1 -19.05 32.21 2.39
CA MET A 1 -20.08 31.18 2.66
C MET A 1 -19.88 30.02 1.70
N ILE A 2 -20.28 28.80 2.05
CA ILE A 2 -20.20 27.63 1.16
C ILE A 2 -21.63 27.14 0.90
N GLY A 3 -21.96 26.85 -0.35
CA GLY A 3 -23.23 26.24 -0.74
C GLY A 3 -22.98 25.16 -1.80
N GLY A 4 -23.14 23.90 -1.43
CA GLY A 4 -22.78 22.77 -2.30
C GLY A 4 -21.29 22.79 -2.66
N ALA A 5 -21.00 22.70 -3.97
CA ALA A 5 -19.65 22.80 -4.54
C ALA A 5 -19.16 24.26 -4.69
N TYR A 6 -20.01 25.25 -4.47
CA TYR A 6 -19.66 26.65 -4.73
C TYR A 6 -19.31 27.40 -3.45
N ALA A 7 -18.24 28.18 -3.52
CA ALA A 7 -17.90 29.16 -2.49
C ALA A 7 -18.41 30.55 -2.92
N TYR A 8 -18.82 31.32 -1.91
CA TYR A 8 -19.42 32.64 -2.09
C TYR A 8 -18.67 33.70 -1.29
N THR A 9 -18.36 34.80 -1.97
CA THR A 9 -17.79 36.02 -1.39
C THR A 9 -18.86 37.12 -1.33
N LEU A 10 -18.74 37.99 -0.33
CA LEU A 10 -19.65 39.11 -0.15
C LEU A 10 -19.16 40.30 -0.97
N ASN A 11 -20.00 40.85 -1.84
CA ASN A 11 -19.67 41.94 -2.75
C ASN A 11 -20.69 43.07 -2.65
N TYR A 12 -20.22 44.30 -2.75
CA TYR A 12 -21.07 45.50 -2.73
C TYR A 12 -21.46 45.92 -4.15
N GLY A 13 -22.74 46.20 -4.37
CA GLY A 13 -23.29 46.54 -5.68
C GLY A 13 -23.53 45.33 -6.59
N ARG A 14 -24.20 45.56 -7.72
CA ARG A 14 -24.50 44.56 -8.76
C ARG A 14 -23.33 44.43 -9.75
N VAL A 15 -23.35 43.38 -10.57
CA VAL A 15 -22.29 43.12 -11.58
C VAL A 15 -22.17 44.29 -12.58
N CYS A 16 -23.27 44.98 -12.87
CA CYS A 16 -23.33 46.06 -13.86
C CYS A 16 -23.49 47.47 -13.25
N GLY A 17 -23.26 47.66 -11.94
CA GLY A 17 -23.38 48.97 -11.31
C GLY A 17 -23.66 48.93 -9.80
N ALA A 18 -23.52 50.08 -9.14
CA ALA A 18 -23.77 50.21 -7.70
C ALA A 18 -25.26 50.52 -7.45
N ASP A 19 -25.97 49.57 -6.85
CA ASP A 19 -27.37 49.70 -6.40
C ASP A 19 -27.49 49.84 -4.87
N GLY A 20 -26.35 49.97 -4.17
CA GLY A 20 -26.28 50.19 -2.74
C GLY A 20 -26.47 48.93 -1.87
N ASN A 21 -26.66 47.77 -2.48
CA ASN A 21 -26.96 46.51 -1.80
C ASN A 21 -25.76 45.56 -1.74
N TRP A 22 -25.85 44.57 -0.85
CA TRP A 22 -24.86 43.51 -0.70
C TRP A 22 -25.33 42.21 -1.35
N TYR A 23 -24.44 41.57 -2.11
CA TYR A 23 -24.71 40.33 -2.83
C TYR A 23 -23.66 39.27 -2.54
N LEU A 24 -24.09 38.01 -2.52
CA LEU A 24 -23.18 36.87 -2.54
C LEU A 24 -22.88 36.49 -3.99
N ARG A 25 -21.60 36.28 -4.30
CA ARG A 25 -21.16 35.89 -5.65
C ARG A 25 -20.22 34.70 -5.60
N SER A 26 -20.44 33.77 -6.51
CA SER A 26 -19.52 32.67 -6.81
C SER A 26 -18.86 32.97 -8.15
N GLU A 27 -17.80 33.78 -8.12
CA GLU A 27 -16.97 34.10 -9.28
C GLU A 27 -15.50 34.09 -8.86
N LEU A 28 -14.65 33.40 -9.64
CA LEU A 28 -13.21 33.32 -9.34
C LEU A 28 -12.50 34.64 -9.65
N VAL A 29 -12.91 35.29 -10.74
CA VAL A 29 -12.42 36.60 -11.21
C VAL A 29 -13.62 37.39 -11.69
N PRO A 30 -13.69 38.72 -11.45
CA PRO A 30 -14.77 39.55 -11.97
C PRO A 30 -14.85 39.44 -13.49
N THR A 31 -15.94 38.85 -14.00
CA THR A 31 -16.14 38.69 -15.44
C THR A 31 -16.87 39.88 -16.05
N PRO A 32 -16.52 40.30 -17.29
CA PRO A 32 -17.24 41.36 -17.99
C PRO A 32 -18.74 41.05 -18.17
N PRO A 33 -19.60 42.09 -18.21
CA PRO A 33 -21.01 41.91 -18.51
C PRO A 33 -21.21 41.18 -19.85
N GLY A 34 -22.09 40.18 -19.86
CA GLY A 34 -22.41 39.38 -21.06
C GLY A 34 -21.54 38.15 -21.27
N THR A 35 -20.61 37.86 -20.36
CA THR A 35 -19.84 36.60 -20.34
C THR A 35 -20.28 35.72 -19.16
N ASN A 36 -20.19 34.39 -19.34
CA ASN A 36 -20.52 33.46 -18.27
C ASN A 36 -19.41 33.50 -17.20
N PRO A 37 -19.73 33.78 -15.93
CA PRO A 37 -18.73 33.80 -14.87
C PRO A 37 -18.13 32.42 -14.66
N VAL A 38 -16.81 32.35 -14.43
CA VAL A 38 -16.16 31.13 -13.94
C VAL A 38 -16.49 31.00 -12.46
N PRO A 39 -17.21 29.95 -12.04
CA PRO A 39 -17.67 29.83 -10.67
C PRO A 39 -16.49 29.61 -9.72
N LEU A 40 -16.64 30.11 -8.49
CA LEU A 40 -15.68 29.85 -7.43
C LEU A 40 -16.05 28.52 -6.76
N PHE A 41 -15.22 27.50 -6.93
CA PHE A 41 -15.36 26.23 -6.23
C PHE A 41 -14.85 26.34 -4.80
N ARG A 42 -15.42 25.54 -3.88
CA ARG A 42 -14.90 25.49 -2.51
C ARG A 42 -13.56 24.74 -2.48
N ALA A 43 -12.68 25.12 -1.55
CA ALA A 43 -11.33 24.57 -1.45
C ALA A 43 -11.26 23.05 -1.25
N GLY A 44 -12.34 22.42 -0.75
CA GLY A 44 -12.41 20.97 -0.53
C GLY A 44 -12.81 20.15 -1.75
N ASP A 45 -13.41 20.74 -2.79
CA ASP A 45 -13.87 19.99 -3.97
C ASP A 45 -12.78 19.17 -4.69
N PRO A 46 -11.58 19.70 -4.97
CA PRO A 46 -10.56 18.89 -5.64
C PRO A 46 -10.15 17.66 -4.83
N ILE A 47 -10.28 17.71 -3.49
CA ILE A 47 -10.00 16.56 -2.63
C ILE A 47 -11.07 15.49 -2.81
N TYR A 48 -12.35 15.88 -2.88
CA TYR A 48 -13.45 14.94 -3.09
C TYR A 48 -13.49 14.36 -4.50
N GLU A 49 -13.03 15.11 -5.50
CA GLU A 49 -12.95 14.64 -6.88
C GLU A 49 -11.88 13.54 -7.06
N VAL A 50 -10.74 13.67 -6.39
CA VAL A 50 -9.61 12.73 -6.51
C VAL A 50 -9.74 11.52 -5.57
N TYR A 51 -10.62 11.60 -4.57
CA TYR A 51 -10.82 10.55 -3.56
C TYR A 51 -11.05 9.13 -4.10
N PRO A 52 -11.94 8.90 -5.10
CA PRO A 52 -12.18 7.54 -5.60
C PRO A 52 -10.97 6.94 -6.32
N GLN A 53 -10.17 7.73 -7.03
CA GLN A 53 -8.92 7.27 -7.66
C GLN A 53 -7.92 6.81 -6.61
N VAL A 54 -7.75 7.60 -5.53
CA VAL A 54 -6.88 7.21 -4.41
C VAL A 54 -7.37 5.91 -3.79
N LEU A 55 -8.67 5.75 -3.55
CA LEU A 55 -9.22 4.50 -3.03
C LEU A 55 -8.97 3.31 -3.96
N LEU A 56 -9.08 3.50 -5.27
CA LEU A 56 -8.82 2.46 -6.26
C LEU A 56 -7.35 2.00 -6.21
N ASP A 57 -6.41 2.93 -6.09
CA ASP A 57 -4.98 2.63 -5.97
C ASP A 57 -4.69 1.79 -4.71
N LEU A 58 -5.38 2.07 -3.60
CA LEU A 58 -5.26 1.29 -2.37
C LEU A 58 -5.84 -0.12 -2.46
N VAL A 59 -6.75 -0.40 -3.40
CA VAL A 59 -7.31 -1.75 -3.62
C VAL A 59 -6.34 -2.63 -4.43
N GLY A 60 -5.29 -2.05 -5.03
CA GLY A 60 -4.26 -2.79 -5.75
C GLY A 60 -3.61 -3.85 -4.87
N LEU A 61 -3.66 -5.12 -5.31
CA LEU A 61 -2.98 -6.20 -4.60
C LEU A 61 -1.47 -6.10 -4.86
N PRO A 62 -0.62 -6.01 -3.82
CA PRO A 62 0.82 -6.10 -4.01
C PRO A 62 1.20 -7.48 -4.57
N THR A 63 2.28 -7.51 -5.33
CA THR A 63 2.86 -8.76 -5.84
C THR A 63 3.23 -9.70 -4.70
N MET A 64 3.27 -11.01 -4.97
CA MET A 64 3.73 -11.99 -3.97
C MET A 64 5.11 -11.61 -3.42
N GLN A 65 6.04 -11.17 -4.28
CA GLN A 65 7.37 -10.67 -3.91
C GLN A 65 7.31 -9.48 -2.93
N GLN A 66 6.38 -8.53 -3.12
CA GLN A 66 6.21 -7.39 -2.20
C GLN A 66 5.63 -7.81 -0.84
N ARG A 67 4.88 -8.93 -0.77
CA ARG A 67 4.35 -9.47 0.50
C ARG A 67 5.35 -10.35 1.25
N VAL A 68 6.13 -11.16 0.53
CA VAL A 68 7.03 -12.16 1.12
C VAL A 68 8.50 -11.73 1.11
N GLY A 69 8.87 -10.70 0.36
CA GLY A 69 10.26 -10.27 0.19
C GLY A 69 11.12 -11.27 -0.59
N ASN A 70 12.43 -11.04 -0.62
CA ASN A 70 13.42 -11.91 -1.28
C ASN A 70 13.78 -13.12 -0.40
N HIS A 71 12.80 -13.79 0.22
CA HIS A 71 13.07 -15.00 0.98
C HIS A 71 13.22 -16.19 0.03
N TYR A 72 14.46 -16.43 -0.39
CA TYR A 72 14.86 -17.66 -1.06
C TYR A 72 15.36 -18.64 0.01
N TRP A 73 14.75 -19.83 0.07
CA TRP A 73 15.31 -20.95 0.83
C TRP A 73 16.56 -21.43 0.10
N THR A 74 17.74 -21.02 0.55
CA THR A 74 18.95 -21.77 0.20
C THR A 74 18.88 -23.09 0.94
N GLU A 75 18.66 -24.18 0.20
CA GLU A 75 18.77 -25.51 0.80
C GLU A 75 20.14 -25.63 1.47
N PRO A 76 20.20 -25.95 2.77
CA PRO A 76 21.48 -26.21 3.39
C PRO A 76 22.10 -27.40 2.67
N ALA A 77 23.33 -27.22 2.16
CA ALA A 77 24.06 -28.32 1.54
C ALA A 77 24.02 -29.53 2.46
N ALA A 78 23.64 -30.69 1.91
CA ALA A 78 23.50 -31.91 2.68
C ALA A 78 24.74 -32.13 3.56
N ARG A 79 24.53 -32.29 4.87
CA ARG A 79 25.65 -32.51 5.81
C ARG A 79 26.40 -33.76 5.38
N LYS A 80 27.70 -33.59 5.11
CA LYS A 80 28.57 -34.70 4.69
C LYS A 80 28.78 -35.72 5.82
N GLU A 81 28.57 -35.30 7.07
CA GLU A 81 28.75 -36.12 8.29
C GLU A 81 27.59 -35.92 9.27
N VAL A 82 27.10 -37.02 9.85
CA VAL A 82 26.11 -37.06 10.93
C VAL A 82 26.63 -37.82 12.14
N PHE A 83 26.07 -37.53 13.31
CA PHE A 83 26.44 -38.24 14.54
C PHE A 83 25.79 -39.63 14.58
N CYS A 84 26.58 -40.68 14.74
CA CYS A 84 26.11 -42.06 14.78
C CYS A 84 26.59 -42.79 16.02
N LYS A 85 25.92 -43.88 16.40
CA LYS A 85 26.16 -44.63 17.64
C LYS A 85 27.46 -45.45 17.64
N ASP A 86 28.17 -45.52 16.52
CA ASP A 86 29.40 -46.29 16.38
C ASP A 86 30.60 -45.54 16.97
N SER A 87 31.16 -46.08 18.05
CA SER A 87 32.34 -45.50 18.72
C SER A 87 33.64 -45.72 17.93
N THR A 88 33.68 -46.68 17.02
CA THR A 88 34.88 -46.97 16.21
C THR A 88 35.14 -45.91 15.15
N GLN A 89 34.09 -45.19 14.73
CA GLN A 89 34.16 -44.10 13.75
C GLN A 89 34.18 -42.71 14.41
N ASN A 90 34.58 -42.64 15.70
CA ASN A 90 34.55 -41.41 16.48
C ASN A 90 33.17 -40.70 16.39
N PHE A 91 32.11 -41.50 16.39
CA PHE A 91 30.71 -41.09 16.25
C PHE A 91 30.37 -40.26 15.00
N ARG A 92 31.19 -40.31 13.93
CA ARG A 92 30.96 -39.58 12.68
C ARG A 92 30.72 -40.54 11.52
N CYS A 93 29.53 -40.50 10.94
CA CYS A 93 29.15 -41.32 9.79
C CYS A 93 28.94 -40.45 8.55
N LYS A 94 29.43 -40.92 7.39
CA LYS A 94 29.17 -40.28 6.10
C LYS A 94 27.73 -40.54 5.67
N VAL A 95 26.98 -39.50 5.35
CA VAL A 95 25.60 -39.62 4.83
C VAL A 95 25.69 -40.08 3.38
N THR A 96 25.04 -41.20 3.04
CA THR A 96 24.94 -41.66 1.65
C THR A 96 23.85 -40.87 0.91
N ALA A 97 23.92 -40.78 -0.42
CA ALA A 97 23.03 -39.93 -1.23
C ALA A 97 21.53 -40.28 -1.10
N GLU A 98 21.19 -41.44 -0.54
CA GLU A 98 19.83 -41.92 -0.30
C GLU A 98 19.32 -41.62 1.12
N GLN A 99 20.19 -41.16 2.03
CA GLN A 99 19.87 -40.85 3.42
C GLN A 99 19.46 -39.40 3.76
N PRO A 100 19.57 -38.37 2.89
CA PRO A 100 19.09 -37.04 3.27
C PRO A 100 17.56 -37.02 3.50
N SER A 101 16.83 -38.04 3.04
CA SER A 101 15.40 -38.26 3.30
C SER A 101 15.10 -38.95 4.62
N TYR A 102 16.04 -39.71 5.21
CA TYR A 102 15.76 -40.55 6.40
C TYR A 102 15.95 -39.79 7.73
N TYR A 103 16.66 -38.65 7.71
CA TYR A 103 16.64 -37.69 8.83
C TYR A 103 15.56 -36.63 8.68
N ALA A 104 14.78 -36.68 7.60
CA ALA A 104 13.52 -35.99 7.45
C ALA A 104 12.39 -36.85 8.02
N ASP A 105 12.58 -37.40 9.22
CA ASP A 105 11.52 -37.98 10.07
C ASP A 105 10.59 -36.84 10.51
N GLY A 106 9.81 -36.32 9.57
CA GLY A 106 8.65 -35.46 9.81
C GLY A 106 8.87 -34.17 10.61
N GLN A 107 10.09 -33.75 10.91
CA GLN A 107 10.38 -32.52 11.66
C GLN A 107 11.57 -31.77 11.04
N PRO A 108 11.49 -30.43 10.88
CA PRO A 108 12.59 -29.64 10.35
C PRO A 108 13.79 -29.69 11.29
N ALA A 109 14.92 -30.18 10.77
CA ALA A 109 16.20 -30.04 11.42
C ALA A 109 16.56 -28.55 11.49
N ILE A 110 16.58 -28.03 12.72
CA ILE A 110 17.14 -26.73 13.10
C ILE A 110 16.27 -25.55 12.62
N GLU A 111 15.16 -25.40 13.33
CA GLU A 111 14.51 -24.12 13.60
C GLU A 111 15.51 -23.21 14.35
N ILE A 112 16.26 -22.38 13.61
CA ILE A 112 16.90 -21.21 14.22
C ILE A 112 16.16 -19.92 13.83
N ASP A 113 15.43 -19.84 12.71
CA ASP A 113 14.67 -18.62 12.36
C ASP A 113 13.47 -18.88 11.42
N GLY A 114 12.43 -19.59 11.88
CA GLY A 114 11.18 -19.63 11.11
C GLY A 114 10.15 -20.65 11.56
N VAL A 115 9.23 -20.23 12.44
CA VAL A 115 8.03 -20.99 12.81
C VAL A 115 7.06 -20.97 11.64
N TRP A 116 6.87 -22.08 10.91
CA TRP A 116 5.61 -22.48 10.26
C TRP A 116 5.66 -23.95 9.79
N THR A 117 4.95 -24.85 10.47
CA THR A 117 4.44 -26.09 9.85
C THR A 117 2.95 -26.26 10.18
N ARG A 118 2.14 -26.62 9.18
CA ARG A 118 0.72 -26.96 9.35
C ARG A 118 0.55 -28.48 9.29
N ARG A 119 -0.26 -28.93 10.24
CA ARG A 119 -0.83 -30.27 10.47
C ARG A 119 -1.38 -30.96 9.23
#